data_AF-A0A918EGV8-F1
#
_entry.id   AF-A0A918EGV8-F1
#
_cell.length_a   1.000
_cell.length_b   1.000
_cell.length_c   1.000
_cell.angle_alpha   90.00
_cell.angle_beta   90.00
_cell.angle_gamma   90.00
#
_symmetry.space_group_name_H-M   'P 1'
#
loop_
_entity.id
_entity.type
_entity.pdbx_description
1 polymer ?
#
loop_
_entity_poly.entity_id
_entity_poly.type
_entity_poly.pdbx_seq_one_letter_code
_entity_poly.pdbx_strand_id
1 'polypeptide(L)'
;MGTTPSPAELAGLISRCTGVAVTDRQLADPTTTFSDLGIDSLGLMGVLAELKRSHGVHRDVEMNTEHTPRELLAVLGQEVAR
;
A
#
# COMPACT_ATOMS: atom_id res chain seq x y z
N MET A 1 -13.35 -10.60 8.93
CA MET A 1 -12.00 -10.57 9.52
C MET A 1 -11.10 -9.97 8.46
N GLY A 2 -10.85 -8.65 8.51
CA GLY A 2 -9.88 -8.04 7.59
C GLY A 2 -8.49 -8.56 7.96
N THR A 3 -7.72 -9.05 7.00
CA THR A 3 -6.33 -9.44 7.22
C THR A 3 -5.43 -8.31 6.72
N THR A 4 -4.38 -7.97 7.47
CA THR A 4 -3.40 -6.99 6.99
C THR A 4 -2.64 -7.62 5.81
N PRO A 5 -2.52 -6.92 4.67
CA PRO A 5 -1.75 -7.44 3.54
C PRO A 5 -0.28 -7.62 3.95
N SER A 6 0.30 -8.73 3.52
CA SER A 6 1.75 -8.91 3.55
C SER A 6 2.43 -7.97 2.55
N PRO A 7 3.74 -7.67 2.72
CA PRO A 7 4.49 -6.88 1.74
C PRO A 7 4.43 -7.46 0.32
N ALA A 8 4.40 -8.78 0.19
CA ALA A 8 4.29 -9.45 -1.10
C ALA A 8 2.91 -9.24 -1.76
N GLU A 9 1.83 -9.26 -0.97
CA GLU A 9 0.49 -8.94 -1.48
C GLU A 9 0.38 -7.48 -1.90
N LEU A 10 0.93 -6.56 -1.09
CA LEU A 10 0.98 -5.14 -1.44
C LEU A 10 1.79 -4.90 -2.73
N ALA A 11 2.92 -5.61 -2.93
CA ALA A 11 3.69 -5.54 -4.16
C ALA A 11 2.86 -5.96 -5.38
N GLY A 12 2.13 -7.06 -5.26
CA GLY A 12 1.22 -7.53 -6.31
C GLY A 12 0.10 -6.52 -6.61
N LEU A 13 -0.47 -5.90 -5.58
CA LEU A 13 -1.50 -4.88 -5.73
C LEU A 13 -0.97 -3.62 -6.43
N ILE A 14 0.19 -3.11 -6.00
CA ILE A 14 0.85 -1.97 -6.63
C ILE A 14 1.10 -2.26 -8.11
N SER A 15 1.73 -3.40 -8.41
CA SER A 15 2.04 -3.76 -9.79
C SER A 15 0.79 -3.88 -10.67
N ARG A 16 -0.31 -4.42 -10.14
CA ARG A 16 -1.59 -4.51 -10.86
C ARG A 16 -2.26 -3.16 -11.08
N CYS A 17 -2.22 -2.27 -10.09
CA CYS A 17 -2.91 -0.99 -10.13
C CYS A 17 -2.14 0.09 -10.90
N THR A 18 -0.80 0.04 -10.88
CA THR A 18 0.06 1.11 -11.41
C THR A 18 0.90 0.67 -12.60
N GLY A 19 1.04 -0.65 -12.83
CA GLY A 19 1.95 -1.20 -13.83
C GLY A 19 3.42 -1.18 -13.40
N VAL A 20 3.74 -0.65 -12.21
CA VAL A 20 5.10 -0.55 -11.69
C VAL A 20 5.48 -1.84 -10.98
N ALA A 21 6.56 -2.48 -11.41
CA ALA A 21 7.11 -3.64 -10.74
C ALA A 21 7.88 -3.21 -9.47
N VAL A 22 7.37 -3.57 -8.30
CA VAL A 22 8.01 -3.33 -7.00
C VAL A 22 8.28 -4.66 -6.29
N THR A 23 9.28 -4.67 -5.42
CA THR A 23 9.66 -5.84 -4.62
C THR A 23 9.21 -5.69 -3.17
N ASP A 24 8.99 -6.81 -2.50
CA ASP A 24 8.75 -6.88 -1.06
C ASP A 24 9.82 -6.15 -0.23
N ARG A 25 11.09 -6.25 -0.65
CA ARG A 25 12.21 -5.56 -0.02
C ARG A 25 12.10 -4.04 -0.11
N GLN A 26 11.70 -3.51 -1.26
CA GLN A 26 11.48 -2.07 -1.45
C GLN A 26 10.33 -1.56 -0.58
N LEU A 27 9.27 -2.35 -0.41
CA LEU A 27 8.13 -2.00 0.43
C LEU A 27 8.44 -2.06 1.93
N ALA A 28 9.45 -2.86 2.32
CA ALA A 28 9.90 -2.96 3.71
C ALA A 28 10.85 -1.80 4.13
N ASP A 29 11.38 -1.06 3.16
CA ASP A 29 12.29 0.06 3.37
C ASP A 29 11.54 1.25 4.01
N PRO A 30 11.99 1.75 5.18
CA PRO A 30 11.34 2.88 5.86
C PRO A 30 11.63 4.25 5.22
N THR A 31 12.50 4.33 4.21
CA THR A 31 12.93 5.58 3.58
C THR A 31 12.47 5.72 2.14
N THR A 32 12.06 4.62 1.51
CA THR A 32 11.61 4.62 0.11
C THR A 32 10.14 5.03 0.04
N THR A 33 9.86 6.14 -0.63
CA THR A 33 8.50 6.66 -0.82
C THR A 33 7.80 6.00 -2.02
N PHE A 34 6.48 6.15 -2.13
CA PHE A 34 5.77 5.75 -3.34
C PHE A 34 6.30 6.48 -4.59
N SER A 35 6.62 7.77 -4.46
CA SER A 35 7.22 8.58 -5.53
C SER A 35 8.56 8.00 -5.99
N ASP A 36 9.43 7.58 -5.06
CA ASP A 36 10.72 6.95 -5.38
C ASP A 36 10.57 5.61 -6.12
N LEU A 37 9.44 4.92 -5.90
CA LEU A 37 9.08 3.70 -6.62
C LEU A 37 8.50 3.98 -8.00
N GLY A 38 8.27 5.23 -8.39
CA GLY A 38 7.61 5.60 -9.64
C GLY A 38 6.08 5.46 -9.59
N ILE A 39 5.50 5.49 -8.39
CA ILE A 39 4.05 5.41 -8.19
C ILE A 39 3.49 6.82 -8.11
N ASP A 40 2.66 7.17 -9.08
CA ASP A 40 1.96 8.45 -9.11
C ASP A 40 0.75 8.49 -8.17
N SER A 41 0.23 9.69 -7.93
CA SER A 41 -0.94 9.93 -7.07
C SER A 41 -2.18 9.13 -7.50
N LEU A 42 -2.44 9.04 -8.81
CA LEU A 42 -3.56 8.24 -9.35
C LEU A 42 -3.35 6.74 -9.14
N GLY A 43 -2.11 6.27 -9.32
CA GLY A 43 -1.75 4.87 -9.08
C GLY A 43 -1.96 4.49 -7.62
N LEU A 44 -1.51 5.34 -6.69
CA LEU A 44 -1.72 5.17 -5.27
C LEU A 44 -3.20 5.11 -4.90
N MET A 45 -4.04 6.00 -5.46
CA MET A 45 -5.48 5.96 -5.23
C MET A 45 -6.12 4.64 -5.68
N GLY A 46 -5.67 4.09 -6.82
CA GLY A 46 -6.09 2.77 -7.28
C GLY A 46 -5.72 1.65 -6.30
N VAL A 47 -4.49 1.68 -5.79
CA VAL A 47 -4.00 0.72 -4.78
C VAL A 47 -4.85 0.80 -3.51
N LEU A 48 -5.09 2.00 -2.98
CA LEU A 48 -5.92 2.21 -1.79
C LEU A 48 -7.36 1.72 -2.00
N ALA A 49 -7.95 1.97 -3.18
CA ALA A 49 -9.29 1.49 -3.50
C ALA A 49 -9.38 -0.04 -3.56
N GLU A 50 -8.39 -0.70 -4.15
CA GLU A 50 -8.32 -2.16 -4.22
C GLU A 50 -8.04 -2.78 -2.85
N LEU A 51 -7.22 -2.14 -2.00
CA LEU A 51 -7.01 -2.53 -0.60
C LEU A 51 -8.32 -2.47 0.20
N LYS A 52 -9.10 -1.38 0.04
CA LYS A 52 -10.43 -1.26 0.65
C LYS A 52 -11.36 -2.40 0.20
N ARG A 53 -11.33 -2.74 -1.09
CA ARG A 53 -12.16 -3.81 -1.66
C ARG A 53 -11.74 -5.22 -1.22
N SER A 54 -10.44 -5.51 -1.19
CA SER A 54 -9.90 -6.85 -0.95
C SER A 54 -9.77 -7.18 0.53
N HIS A 55 -9.32 -6.23 1.35
CA HIS A 55 -9.06 -6.45 2.78
C HIS A 55 -10.16 -5.88 3.69
N GLY A 56 -11.19 -5.23 3.12
CA GLY A 56 -12.28 -4.64 3.90
C GLY A 56 -11.81 -3.47 4.76
N VAL A 57 -10.80 -2.72 4.31
CA VAL A 57 -10.35 -1.51 5.01
C VAL A 57 -11.48 -0.49 4.92
N HIS A 58 -12.12 -0.20 6.06
CA HIS A 58 -13.29 0.67 6.10
C HIS A 58 -12.93 2.14 6.29
N ARG A 59 -11.72 2.43 6.76
CA ARG A 59 -11.23 3.79 6.96
C ARG A 59 -10.66 4.36 5.67
N ASP A 60 -10.94 5.64 5.40
CA ASP A 60 -10.18 6.38 4.40
C ASP A 60 -8.74 6.55 4.88
N VAL A 61 -7.84 5.80 4.25
CA VAL A 61 -6.41 5.91 4.45
C VAL A 61 -5.94 7.09 3.61
N GLU A 62 -5.69 8.22 4.26
CA GLU A 62 -5.10 9.40 3.61
C GLU A 62 -3.60 9.18 3.43
N MET A 63 -3.21 8.75 2.23
CA MET A 63 -1.80 8.61 1.83
C MET A 63 -1.57 9.37 0.53
N ASN A 64 -0.36 9.89 0.38
CA ASN A 64 0.11 10.52 -0.85
C ASN A 64 1.47 9.92 -1.27
N THR A 65 2.00 10.37 -2.40
CA THR A 65 3.23 9.82 -2.99
C THR A 65 4.49 10.04 -2.15
N GLU A 66 4.47 11.01 -1.22
CA GLU A 66 5.58 11.31 -0.31
C GLU A 66 5.66 10.34 0.88
N HIS A 67 4.60 9.55 1.10
CA HIS A 67 4.60 8.52 2.14
C HIS A 67 5.31 7.26 1.67
N THR A 68 5.70 6.44 2.64
CA THR A 68 6.36 5.16 2.41
C THR A 68 5.34 4.01 2.42
N PRO A 69 5.59 2.94 1.64
CA PRO A 69 4.77 1.73 1.72
C PRO A 69 4.77 1.09 3.11
N ARG A 70 5.87 1.25 3.86
CA ARG A 70 5.97 0.80 5.23
C ARG A 70 4.98 1.50 6.16
N GLU A 71 4.77 2.81 5.99
CA GLU A 71 3.75 3.56 6.74
C GLU A 71 2.35 3.06 6.42
N LEU A 72 2.05 2.79 5.14
CA LEU A 72 0.78 2.20 4.73
C LEU A 72 0.55 0.84 5.43
N LEU A 73 1.54 -0.06 5.40
CA LEU A 73 1.46 -1.36 6.08
C LEU A 73 1.26 -1.21 7.60
N ALA A 74 1.91 -0.23 8.23
CA ALA A 74 1.74 0.05 9.64
C ALA A 74 0.30 0.51 9.96
N VAL A 75 -0.25 1.43 9.17
CA VAL A 75 -1.65 1.91 9.32
C VAL A 75 -2.63 0.76 9.16
N LEU A 76 -2.44 -0.10 8.14
CA LEU A 76 -3.28 -1.28 7.91
C LEU A 76 -3.16 -2.33 9.02
N GLY A 77 -1.97 -2.49 9.61
CA GLY A 77 -1.74 -3.37 10.75
C GLY A 77 -2.47 -2.90 12.02
N GLN A 78 -2.55 -1.60 12.26
CA GLN A 78 -3.30 -1.05 13.41
C GLN A 78 -4.81 -1.25 13.29
N GLU A 79 -5.35 -1.27 12.07
CA GLU A 79 -6.79 -1.45 11.84
C GLU A 79 -7.26 -2.88 12.15
N VAL A 80 -6.47 -3.87 11.73
CA VAL A 80 -6.81 -5.29 11.92
C VAL A 80 -6.60 -5.75 13.37
N ALA A 81 -5.75 -5.06 14.13
CA ALA A 81 -5.52 -5.34 15.53
C ALA A 81 -6.66 -4.85 16.47
N ARG A 82 -7.65 -4.11 15.95
CA ARG A 82 -8.83 -3.63 16.69
C ARG A 82 -10.05 -4.53 16.48
#